data_AF-A0A8I1TIV5-F1
#
_entry.id   AF-A0A8I1TIV5-F1
#
_cell.length_a   1.000
_cell.length_b   1.000
_cell.length_c   1.000
_cell.angle_alpha   90.00
_cell.angle_beta   90.00
_cell.angle_gamma   90.00
#
_symmetry.space_group_name_H-M   'P 1'
#
loop_
_entity.id
_entity.type
_entity.pdbx_description
1 polymer ?
#
loop_
_entity_poly.entity_id
_entity_poly.type
_entity_poly.pdbx_seq_one_letter_code
_entity_poly.pdbx_strand_id
1 'polypeptide(L)'
;MSADKPKPAGVKIVDAAKKELMNVSAIERDGNFLVVKGKIFGTMPMTAKLSPEEARKALRMLSPGLVWFLLTFPFRRSPEPPAR
;
A
#
# COMPACT_ATOMS: atom_id res chain seq x y z
N MET A 1 19.35 18.29 6.41
CA MET A 1 19.56 16.88 5.99
C MET A 1 18.44 16.03 6.56
N SER A 2 17.50 15.60 5.72
CA SER A 2 16.70 14.38 5.89
C SER A 2 16.40 13.90 4.48
N ALA A 3 17.31 13.08 3.98
CA ALA A 3 17.17 12.38 2.72
C ALA A 3 16.18 11.23 2.90
N ASP A 4 15.22 11.08 1.99
CA ASP A 4 14.63 9.79 1.65
C ASP A 4 13.94 9.95 0.28
N LYS A 5 14.74 9.91 -0.80
CA LYS A 5 14.99 8.76 -1.69
C LYS A 5 13.76 8.27 -2.48
N PRO A 6 13.94 7.94 -3.77
CA PRO A 6 12.90 7.96 -4.78
C PRO A 6 11.95 6.75 -4.75
N LYS A 7 10.65 7.03 -4.94
CA LYS A 7 9.60 6.28 -5.67
C LYS A 7 9.80 4.77 -5.91
N PRO A 8 8.83 3.91 -5.52
CA PRO A 8 8.53 2.69 -6.27
C PRO A 8 7.36 2.91 -7.22
N ALA A 9 7.40 2.18 -8.33
CA ALA A 9 6.37 2.08 -9.34
C ALA A 9 4.97 1.85 -8.72
N GLY A 10 3.95 2.49 -9.31
CA GLY A 10 2.61 2.55 -8.75
C GLY A 10 2.06 1.19 -8.35
N VAL A 11 1.70 1.04 -7.07
CA VAL A 11 1.10 -0.18 -6.56
C VAL A 11 -0.35 -0.21 -7.01
N LYS A 12 -0.72 -1.25 -7.76
CA LYS A 12 -2.10 -1.50 -8.16
C LYS A 12 -2.75 -2.43 -7.15
N ILE A 13 -3.82 -1.95 -6.52
CA ILE A 13 -4.69 -2.75 -5.66
C ILE A 13 -5.89 -3.15 -6.49
N VAL A 14 -6.16 -4.46 -6.58
CA VAL A 14 -7.32 -5.03 -7.28
C VAL A 14 -8.39 -5.45 -6.28
N ASP A 15 -9.65 -5.38 -6.67
CA ASP A 15 -10.78 -5.89 -5.88
C ASP A 15 -10.96 -7.41 -6.04
N ALA A 16 -11.95 -7.97 -5.33
CA ALA A 16 -12.30 -9.39 -5.43
C ALA A 16 -12.77 -9.80 -6.84
N ALA A 17 -13.27 -8.84 -7.63
CA ALA A 17 -13.66 -9.00 -9.03
C ALA A 17 -12.49 -8.73 -10.00
N LYS A 18 -11.26 -8.59 -9.49
CA LYS A 18 -10.02 -8.34 -10.24
C LYS A 18 -10.01 -7.00 -11.00
N LYS A 19 -10.87 -6.05 -10.62
CA LYS A 19 -10.87 -4.68 -11.17
C LYS A 19 -9.88 -3.80 -10.41
N GLU A 20 -9.26 -2.87 -11.11
CA GLU A 20 -8.36 -1.89 -10.50
C GLU A 20 -9.14 -0.98 -9.54
N LEU A 21 -8.86 -1.12 -8.24
CA LEU A 21 -9.53 -0.38 -7.18
C LEU A 21 -8.75 0.89 -6.82
N MET A 22 -7.43 0.75 -6.60
CA MET A 22 -6.58 1.88 -6.22
C MET A 22 -5.21 1.78 -6.87
N ASN A 23 -4.73 2.91 -7.39
CA ASN A 23 -3.36 3.09 -7.85
C ASN A 23 -2.65 4.04 -6.90
N VAL A 24 -1.71 3.54 -6.12
CA VAL A 24 -0.91 4.35 -5.20
C VAL A 24 0.21 5.03 -5.99
N SER A 25 0.17 6.35 -6.07
CA SER A 25 1.11 7.14 -6.86
C SER A 25 2.31 7.64 -6.05
N ALA A 26 2.10 7.94 -4.76
CA ALA A 26 3.16 8.39 -3.87
C ALA A 26 2.84 8.06 -2.41
N ILE A 27 3.89 7.80 -1.63
CA ILE A 27 3.84 7.75 -0.17
C ILE A 27 4.80 8.81 0.32
N GLU A 28 4.29 9.77 1.10
CA GLU A 28 5.01 10.91 1.63
C GLU A 28 4.88 10.94 3.15
N ARG A 29 5.80 11.65 3.82
CA ARG A 29 5.72 11.90 5.26
C ARG A 29 5.38 13.37 5.49
N ASP A 30 4.34 13.62 6.28
CA ASP A 30 3.88 14.94 6.68
C ASP A 30 3.99 15.05 8.22
N GLY A 31 5.16 15.47 8.70
CA GLY A 31 5.47 15.53 10.14
C GLY A 31 5.40 14.15 10.81
N ASN A 32 4.35 13.95 11.62
CA ASN A 32 4.04 12.70 12.30
C ASN A 32 3.02 11.83 11.54
N PHE A 33 2.49 12.30 10.41
CA PHE A 33 1.55 11.56 9.59
C PHE A 33 2.25 10.95 8.37
N LEU A 34 1.78 9.77 7.96
CA LEU A 34 2.17 9.14 6.71
C LEU A 34 1.06 9.39 5.68
N VAL A 35 1.39 10.08 4.60
CA VAL A 35 0.45 10.52 3.57
C VAL A 35 0.57 9.63 2.36
N VAL A 36 -0.47 8.89 2.04
CA VAL A 36 -0.56 8.05 0.84
C VAL A 36 -1.42 8.78 -0.18
N LYS A 37 -0.82 9.12 -1.32
CA LYS A 37 -1.52 9.70 -2.48
C LYS A 37 -1.79 8.58 -3.47
N GLY A 38 -3.02 8.55 -3.97
CA GLY A 38 -3.40 7.60 -5.01
C GLY A 38 -4.61 8.05 -5.79
N LYS A 39 -4.92 7.29 -6.84
CA LYS A 39 -6.16 7.41 -7.61
C LYS A 39 -7.03 6.21 -7.30
N ILE A 40 -8.26 6.45 -6.86
CA ILE A 40 -9.28 5.42 -6.68
C ILE A 40 -10.16 5.43 -7.93
N PHE A 41 -10.47 4.25 -8.48
CA PHE A 41 -11.26 4.09 -9.72
C PHE A 41 -10.73 4.93 -10.90
N GLY A 42 -9.41 4.95 -11.10
CA GLY A 42 -8.75 5.53 -12.28
C GLY A 42 -8.66 7.07 -12.31
N THR A 43 -9.58 7.81 -11.68
CA THR A 43 -9.64 9.28 -11.82
C THR A 43 -9.83 10.06 -10.51
N MET A 44 -10.29 9.45 -9.41
CA MET A 44 -10.55 10.19 -8.17
C MET A 44 -9.28 10.32 -7.31
N PRO A 45 -8.72 11.52 -7.13
CA PRO A 45 -7.54 11.69 -6.29
C PRO A 45 -7.94 11.54 -4.83
N MET A 46 -7.34 10.59 -4.13
CA MET A 46 -7.48 10.45 -2.68
C MET A 46 -6.13 10.66 -2.03
N THR A 47 -6.14 11.45 -0.96
CA THR A 47 -4.99 11.60 -0.05
C THR A 47 -5.39 10.99 1.27
N ALA A 48 -4.87 9.80 1.57
CA ALA A 48 -5.05 9.15 2.86
C ALA A 48 -3.94 9.62 3.80
N LYS A 49 -4.31 10.14 4.97
CA LYS A 49 -3.35 10.45 6.04
C LYS A 49 -3.48 9.38 7.11
N LEU A 50 -2.38 8.72 7.41
CA LEU A 50 -2.29 7.71 8.45
C LEU A 50 -1.60 8.32 9.67
N SER A 51 -2.29 8.30 10.80
CA SER A 51 -1.74 8.75 12.09
C SER A 51 -0.86 7.66 12.73
N PRO A 52 0.08 8.02 13.63
CA PRO A 52 0.87 7.04 14.37
C PRO A 52 0.02 6.06 15.19
N GLU A 53 -1.13 6.50 15.68
CA GLU A 53 -2.05 5.65 16.43
C GLU A 53 -2.68 4.59 15.53
N GLU A 54 -3.12 4.97 14.33
CA GLU A 54 -3.65 4.04 13.33
C GLU A 54 -2.57 3.09 12.82
N ALA A 55 -1.33 3.56 12.65
CA ALA A 55 -0.21 2.69 12.32
C ALA A 55 0.00 1.60 13.39
N ARG A 56 -0.06 1.96 14.68
CA ARG A 56 0.02 0.97 15.78
C ARG A 56 -1.18 0.03 15.80
N LYS A 57 -2.40 0.53 15.52
CA LYS A 57 -3.59 -0.31 15.40
C LYS A 57 -3.46 -1.29 14.24
N ALA A 58 -2.97 -0.85 13.09
CA ALA A 58 -2.70 -1.70 11.93
C ALA A 58 -1.66 -2.78 12.26
N LEU A 59 -0.57 -2.40 12.94
CA LEU A 59 0.43 -3.37 13.42
C LEU A 59 -0.15 -4.37 14.44
N ARG A 60 -1.08 -3.93 15.30
CA ARG A 60 -1.79 -4.84 16.21
C ARG A 60 -2.81 -5.75 15.51
N MET A 61 -3.37 -5.32 14.38
CA MET A 61 -4.24 -6.15 13.55
C MET A 61 -3.45 -7.23 12.78
N LEU A 62 -2.13 -7.08 12.64
CA LEU A 62 -1.28 -8.12 12.09
C LEU A 62 -1.13 -9.25 13.12
N SER A 63 -1.89 -10.32 12.94
CA SER A 63 -1.70 -11.56 13.70
C SER A 63 -0.32 -12.17 13.43
N PRO A 64 0.28 -12.92 14.38
CA PRO A 64 1.58 -13.57 14.18
C PRO A 64 1.66 -14.43 12.91
N GLY A 65 0.55 -15.09 12.54
CA GLY A 65 0.45 -15.84 11.29
C GLY A 65 0.46 -14.96 10.02
N LEU A 66 -0.15 -13.77 10.07
CA LEU A 66 -0.10 -12.80 8.97
C LEU A 66 1.29 -12.19 8.82
N VAL A 67 2.02 -11.97 9.92
CA VAL A 67 3.42 -11.53 9.87
C VAL A 67 4.29 -12.58 9.19
N TRP A 68 4.13 -13.86 9.54
CA TRP A 68 4.83 -14.95 8.85
C TRP A 68 4.44 -15.05 7.37
N PHE A 69 3.14 -14.88 7.07
CA PHE A 69 2.67 -14.81 5.69
C PHE A 69 3.32 -13.64 4.94
N LEU A 70 3.33 -12.43 5.50
CA LEU A 70 3.89 -11.22 4.89
C LEU A 70 5.41 -11.32 4.71
N LEU A 71 6.12 -12.02 5.59
CA LEU A 71 7.54 -12.34 5.43
C LEU A 71 7.80 -13.31 4.28
N THR A 72 6.90 -14.28 4.06
CA THR A 72 7.02 -15.26 2.95
C THR A 72 6.37 -14.78 1.65
N PHE A 73 5.49 -13.78 1.71
CA PHE A 73 4.71 -13.23 0.60
C PHE A 73 5.56 -12.66 -0.54
N PRO A 74 6.57 -11.77 -0.30
CA PRO A 74 7.41 -11.26 -1.38
C PRO A 74 8.28 -12.35 -2.04
N PHE A 75 8.47 -13.50 -1.38
CA PHE A 75 9.20 -14.65 -1.92
C PHE A 75 8.30 -15.67 -2.62
N ARG A 76 6.97 -15.53 -2.51
CA ARG A 76 6.02 -16.36 -3.25
C ARG A 76 5.86 -15.77 -4.65
N ARG A 77 6.06 -16.62 -5.65
CA ARG A 77 5.84 -16.26 -7.06
C ARG A 77 4.41 -15.75 -7.23
N SER A 78 4.28 -14.55 -7.78
CA SER A 78 2.99 -14.02 -8.22
C SER A 78 2.34 -15.07 -9.15
N PRO A 79 1.11 -15.51 -8.89
CA PRO A 79 0.30 -16.06 -9.96
C PRO A 79 0.23 -14.94 -11.00
N GLU A 80 0.90 -15.16 -12.13
CA GLU A 80 0.88 -14.27 -13.27
C GLU A 80 -0.58 -13.86 -13.52
N PRO A 81 -0.90 -12.56 -13.55
CA PRO A 81 -2.23 -12.13 -13.97
C PRO A 81 -2.43 -12.72 -15.37
N PRO A 82 -3.50 -13.49 -15.62
CA PRO A 82 -3.78 -13.93 -16.98
C PRO A 82 -3.89 -12.68 -17.85
N ALA A 83 -3.03 -12.61 -18.86
CA ALA A 83 -3.09 -11.57 -19.87
C ALA A 83 -4.48 -11.60 -20.51
N ARG A 84 -5.22 -10.50 -20.33
CA ARG A 84 -6.19 -9.86 -21.25
C ARG A 84 -7.41 -9.33 -20.51
#